data_AF-A0A2V5NQ53-F1
#
_entry.id   AF-A0A2V5NQ53-F1
#
_cell.length_a   1.000
_cell.length_b   1.000
_cell.length_c   1.000
_cell.angle_alpha   90.00
_cell.angle_beta   90.00
_cell.angle_gamma   90.00
#
_symmetry.space_group_name_H-M   'P 1'
#
loop_
_entity.id
_entity.type
_entity.pdbx_description
1 polymer ?
#
loop_
_entity_poly.entity_id
_entity_poly.type
_entity_poly.pdbx_seq_one_letter_code
_entity_poly.pdbx_strand_id
1 'polypeptide(L)'
;MLINLMLANIGLPMVAVYLPFAWFALIPIIFIEALYGARRYHLSFSRALLAQAIANGFSTVIGIPMTWFAVVLIQVAIVPGGIGPAWLAPDPSWWSIALAVAVLTVVFYFMSVATEGFVVARFFGELPRQTIRRWMVQSNGITYALLVALLSGGVLAPKVSAPLMNLMEPVNEALISGVFSVIEHVSGKEKKEPPLIRAVEARDLKEAQELISKGANVNQTDDVGFPALSIAAGRRDEKMTKLLLEAGADV
;
A
#
# COMPACT_ATOMS: atom_id res chain seq x y z
N MET A 1 -11.00 7.34 -6.75
CA MET A 1 -10.72 7.93 -5.42
C MET A 1 -9.59 7.10 -4.83
N LEU A 2 -8.37 7.63 -4.79
CA LEU A 2 -7.18 6.78 -4.98
C LEU A 2 -6.66 6.00 -3.75
N ILE A 3 -7.11 6.24 -2.52
CA ILE A 3 -6.77 5.39 -1.36
C ILE A 3 -7.91 5.52 -0.35
N ASN A 4 -8.60 4.42 -0.01
CA ASN A 4 -9.54 4.42 1.12
C ASN A 4 -8.72 4.41 2.43
N LEU A 5 -8.69 5.54 3.12
CA LEU A 5 -7.89 5.82 4.32
C LEU A 5 -8.27 4.92 5.50
N MET A 6 -9.49 4.38 5.57
CA MET A 6 -9.91 3.51 6.68
C MET A 6 -9.22 2.14 6.66
N LEU A 7 -8.81 1.67 5.49
CA LEU A 7 -8.06 0.43 5.35
C LEU A 7 -6.64 0.54 5.89
N ALA A 8 -6.10 1.77 6.02
CA ALA A 8 -4.78 2.04 6.61
C ALA A 8 -4.65 1.67 8.09
N ASN A 9 -5.77 1.35 8.76
CA ASN A 9 -5.80 0.89 10.14
C ASN A 9 -5.65 -0.63 10.30
N ILE A 10 -5.72 -1.42 9.22
CA ILE A 10 -5.42 -2.85 9.30
C ILE A 10 -3.90 -2.97 9.24
N GLY A 11 -3.27 -3.41 10.33
CA GLY A 11 -1.82 -3.50 10.53
C GLY A 11 -1.07 -4.49 9.62
N LEU A 12 -1.39 -4.51 8.34
CA LEU A 12 -0.60 -5.11 7.26
C LEU A 12 0.36 -4.04 6.71
N PRO A 13 1.43 -4.43 5.99
CA PRO A 13 2.22 -3.50 5.20
C PRO A 13 1.33 -2.94 4.09
N MET A 14 0.57 -1.89 4.40
CA MET A 14 -0.45 -1.30 3.54
C MET A 14 0.07 -0.98 2.14
N VAL A 15 1.34 -0.61 2.02
CA VAL A 15 1.98 -0.32 0.72
C VAL A 15 2.08 -1.57 -0.17
N ALA A 16 2.36 -2.74 0.40
CA ALA A 16 2.49 -3.98 -0.37
C ALA A 16 1.16 -4.45 -0.96
N VAL A 17 0.06 -4.24 -0.22
CA VAL A 17 -1.30 -4.70 -0.59
C VAL A 17 -2.07 -3.64 -1.39
N TYR A 18 -1.92 -2.35 -1.08
CA TYR A 18 -2.66 -1.24 -1.74
C TYR A 18 -1.89 -0.54 -2.85
N LEU A 19 -0.61 -0.84 -3.02
CA LEU A 19 0.18 -0.37 -4.15
C LEU A 19 0.76 -1.55 -4.95
N PRO A 20 -0.04 -2.50 -5.44
CA PRO A 20 0.43 -3.55 -6.35
C PRO A 20 1.15 -2.97 -7.57
N PHE A 21 0.81 -1.75 -8.01
CA PHE A 21 1.54 -1.10 -9.09
C PHE A 21 2.98 -0.69 -8.72
N ALA A 22 3.27 -0.41 -7.45
CA ALA A 22 4.64 -0.13 -7.00
C ALA A 22 5.57 -1.31 -7.26
N TRP A 23 5.05 -2.53 -7.31
CA TRP A 23 5.83 -3.71 -7.64
C TRP A 23 6.31 -3.69 -9.09
N PHE A 24 5.57 -3.06 -10.02
CA PHE A 24 6.07 -2.85 -11.38
C PHE A 24 7.21 -1.84 -11.43
N ALA A 25 7.30 -0.91 -10.47
CA ALA A 25 8.43 0.00 -10.38
C ALA A 25 9.74 -0.73 -10.01
N LEU A 26 9.67 -1.94 -9.43
CA LEU A 26 10.87 -2.74 -9.15
C LEU A 26 11.65 -3.08 -10.42
N ILE A 27 10.97 -3.31 -11.56
CA ILE A 27 11.63 -3.67 -12.82
C ILE A 27 12.62 -2.57 -13.27
N PRO A 28 12.19 -1.31 -13.48
CA PRO A 28 13.13 -0.24 -13.84
C PRO A 28 14.13 0.07 -12.71
N ILE A 29 13.74 -0.05 -11.44
CA ILE A 29 14.65 0.14 -10.28
C ILE A 29 15.82 -0.85 -10.36
N ILE A 30 15.53 -2.16 -10.42
CA ILE A 30 16.52 -3.24 -10.51
C ILE A 30 17.45 -3.00 -11.70
N PHE A 31 16.91 -2.60 -12.85
CA PHE A 31 17.71 -2.32 -14.04
C PHE A 31 18.64 -1.13 -13.85
N ILE A 32 18.15 -0.01 -13.29
CA ILE A 32 18.95 1.20 -13.01
C ILE A 32 20.09 0.88 -12.05
N GLU A 33 19.81 0.16 -10.96
CA GLU A 33 20.79 -0.13 -9.92
C GLU A 33 21.87 -1.12 -10.39
N ALA A 34 21.45 -2.11 -11.19
CA ALA A 34 22.35 -3.06 -11.83
C ALA A 34 23.25 -2.36 -12.85
N LEU A 35 22.66 -1.49 -13.69
CA LEU A 35 23.40 -0.73 -14.70
C LEU A 35 24.40 0.22 -14.05
N TYR A 36 24.00 0.89 -12.97
CA TYR A 36 24.87 1.76 -12.19
C TYR A 36 26.09 0.99 -11.69
N GLY A 37 25.90 -0.14 -11.03
CA GLY A 37 26.99 -0.96 -10.51
C GLY A 37 27.90 -1.52 -11.60
N ALA A 38 27.28 -2.09 -12.65
CA ALA A 38 28.00 -2.67 -13.78
C ALA A 38 28.91 -1.65 -14.47
N ARG A 39 28.40 -0.44 -14.74
CA ARG A 39 29.19 0.61 -15.37
C ARG A 39 30.22 1.23 -14.43
N ARG A 40 29.84 1.54 -13.19
CA ARG A 40 30.70 2.31 -12.28
C ARG A 40 31.88 1.51 -11.75
N TYR A 41 31.70 0.20 -11.61
CA TYR A 41 32.68 -0.71 -11.02
C TYR A 41 33.15 -1.80 -12.00
N HIS A 42 32.84 -1.65 -13.30
CA HIS A 42 33.26 -2.57 -14.37
C HIS A 42 32.88 -4.04 -14.11
N LEU A 43 31.67 -4.27 -13.59
CA LEU A 43 31.16 -5.59 -13.25
C LEU A 43 30.34 -6.18 -14.40
N SER A 44 30.20 -7.51 -14.44
CA SER A 44 29.26 -8.17 -15.36
C SER A 44 27.84 -7.69 -15.10
N PHE A 45 27.18 -7.17 -16.15
CA PHE A 45 25.81 -6.67 -16.06
C PHE A 45 24.83 -7.77 -15.66
N SER A 46 24.93 -8.97 -16.22
CA SER A 46 24.04 -10.09 -15.89
C SER A 46 24.14 -10.50 -14.42
N ARG A 47 25.37 -10.51 -13.86
CA ARG A 47 25.60 -10.81 -12.43
C ARG A 47 25.08 -9.69 -11.54
N ALA A 48 25.31 -8.43 -11.93
CA ALA A 48 24.77 -7.27 -11.22
C ALA A 48 23.23 -7.26 -11.24
N LEU A 49 22.63 -7.59 -12.37
CA LEU A 49 21.18 -7.66 -12.55
C LEU A 49 20.57 -8.74 -11.66
N LEU A 50 21.16 -9.94 -11.64
CA LEU A 50 20.70 -11.02 -10.75
C LEU A 50 20.85 -10.64 -9.28
N ALA A 51 21.99 -10.07 -8.89
CA ALA A 51 22.24 -9.63 -7.52
C ALA A 51 21.22 -8.57 -7.10
N GLN A 52 20.94 -7.59 -7.95
CA GLN A 52 19.98 -6.53 -7.67
C GLN A 52 18.54 -7.02 -7.66
N ALA A 53 18.17 -7.94 -8.54
CA ALA A 53 16.85 -8.55 -8.54
C ALA A 53 16.58 -9.29 -7.21
N ILE A 54 17.54 -10.06 -6.72
CA ILE A 54 17.43 -10.77 -5.45
C ILE A 54 17.47 -9.80 -4.28
N ALA A 55 18.32 -8.77 -4.34
CA ALA A 55 18.44 -7.76 -3.28
C ALA A 55 17.15 -6.96 -3.11
N ASN A 56 16.60 -6.42 -4.20
CA ASN A 56 15.33 -5.69 -4.23
C ASN A 56 14.14 -6.59 -3.84
N GLY A 57 14.14 -7.86 -4.29
CA GLY A 57 13.14 -8.83 -3.87
C GLY A 57 13.19 -9.09 -2.36
N PHE A 58 14.38 -9.23 -1.80
CA PHE A 58 14.58 -9.42 -0.36
C PHE A 58 14.19 -8.18 0.46
N SER A 59 14.61 -6.97 0.04
CA SER A 59 14.25 -5.72 0.72
C SER A 59 12.73 -5.49 0.66
N THR A 60 12.07 -5.84 -0.44
CA THR A 60 10.63 -5.70 -0.59
C THR A 60 9.84 -6.73 0.23
N VAL A 61 10.18 -8.02 0.14
CA VAL A 61 9.40 -9.10 0.77
C VAL A 61 9.67 -9.21 2.27
N ILE A 62 10.88 -8.88 2.72
CA ILE A 62 11.29 -9.05 4.13
C ILE A 62 11.60 -7.70 4.76
N GLY A 63 12.37 -6.85 4.09
CA GLY A 63 12.79 -5.56 4.62
C GLY A 63 11.63 -4.60 4.92
N ILE A 64 10.66 -4.46 4.00
CA ILE A 64 9.49 -3.59 4.20
C ILE A 64 8.63 -4.06 5.37
N PRO A 65 8.18 -5.33 5.48
CA PRO A 65 7.41 -5.80 6.63
C PRO A 65 8.15 -5.63 7.97
N MET A 66 9.45 -5.92 8.02
CA MET A 66 10.24 -5.75 9.24
C MET A 66 10.36 -4.27 9.65
N THR A 67 10.58 -3.39 8.68
CA THR A 67 10.64 -1.93 8.93
C THR A 67 9.32 -1.42 9.45
N TRP A 68 8.21 -1.85 8.84
CA TRP A 68 6.88 -1.49 9.28
C TRP A 68 6.63 -1.95 10.72
N PHE A 69 6.96 -3.21 11.03
CA PHE A 69 6.83 -3.74 12.40
C PHE A 69 7.65 -2.93 13.42
N ALA A 70 8.88 -2.54 13.06
CA ALA A 70 9.70 -1.68 13.91
C ALA A 70 9.07 -0.30 14.14
N VAL A 71 8.54 0.33 13.08
CA VAL A 71 7.83 1.63 13.19
C VAL A 71 6.62 1.51 14.12
N VAL A 72 5.85 0.42 14.01
CA VAL A 72 4.70 0.16 14.88
C VAL A 72 5.10 -0.03 16.34
N LEU A 73 6.15 -0.79 16.62
CA LEU A 73 6.65 -0.96 17.99
C LEU A 73 7.07 0.38 18.60
N ILE A 74 7.78 1.22 17.83
CA ILE A 74 8.18 2.55 18.25
C ILE A 74 6.95 3.41 18.55
N GLN A 75 5.95 3.37 17.69
CA GLN A 75 4.72 4.13 17.85
C GLN A 75 3.93 3.70 19.09
N VAL A 76 3.76 2.38 19.32
CA VAL A 76 3.07 1.87 20.51
C VAL A 76 3.78 2.30 21.79
N ALA A 77 5.11 2.42 21.76
CA ALA A 77 5.90 2.88 22.90
C ALA A 77 5.78 4.39 23.17
N ILE A 78 5.53 5.21 22.14
CA ILE A 78 5.60 6.68 22.21
C ILE A 78 4.22 7.34 22.21
N VAL A 79 3.22 6.74 21.56
CA VAL A 79 1.89 7.33 21.33
C VAL A 79 0.85 6.62 22.20
N PRO A 80 0.29 7.27 23.23
CA PRO A 80 -0.80 6.70 24.02
C PRO A 80 -2.07 6.60 23.18
N GLY A 81 -2.54 5.37 22.88
CA GLY A 81 -3.90 5.17 22.33
C GLY A 81 -4.08 4.25 21.12
N GLY A 82 -3.05 3.67 20.50
CA GLY A 82 -3.26 2.56 19.56
C GLY A 82 -2.32 2.41 18.36
N ILE A 83 -2.68 1.42 17.52
CA ILE A 83 -1.96 0.91 16.34
C ILE A 83 -2.62 1.49 15.08
N GLY A 84 -1.84 2.16 14.22
CA GLY A 84 -2.29 2.78 12.96
C GLY A 84 -1.27 3.84 12.54
N PRO A 85 -1.36 4.52 11.39
CA PRO A 85 -0.52 5.70 11.16
C PRO A 85 -0.99 6.82 12.11
N ALA A 86 -0.73 6.75 13.42
CA ALA A 86 -1.18 7.72 14.42
C ALA A 86 -0.72 9.17 14.15
N TRP A 87 0.24 9.35 13.24
CA TRP A 87 0.68 10.62 12.67
C TRP A 87 -0.21 11.19 11.54
N LEU A 88 -1.14 10.41 10.99
CA LEU A 88 -2.17 10.85 10.04
C LEU A 88 -3.49 10.79 10.80
N ALA A 89 -4.10 11.97 11.03
CA ALA A 89 -5.45 12.06 11.57
C ALA A 89 -6.44 11.29 10.66
N PRO A 90 -7.65 10.90 11.14
CA PRO A 90 -8.64 10.18 10.34
C PRO A 90 -8.92 10.82 8.97
N ASP A 91 -8.87 12.15 8.91
CA ASP A 91 -8.85 12.96 7.68
C ASP A 91 -7.54 13.74 7.59
N PRO A 92 -6.47 13.14 7.05
CA PRO A 92 -5.18 13.80 6.97
C PRO A 92 -5.20 14.85 5.87
N SER A 93 -4.71 16.05 6.19
CA SER A 93 -4.46 17.07 5.17
C SER A 93 -3.41 16.59 4.16
N TRP A 94 -3.44 17.12 2.94
CA TRP A 94 -2.48 16.75 1.89
C TRP A 94 -1.01 16.94 2.32
N TRP A 95 -0.71 17.95 3.15
CA TRP A 95 0.65 18.21 3.64
C TRP A 95 1.11 17.14 4.64
N SER A 96 0.19 16.62 5.47
CA SER A 96 0.50 15.55 6.42
C SER A 96 0.78 14.23 5.70
N ILE A 97 0.05 13.96 4.61
CA ILE A 97 0.31 12.83 3.71
C ILE A 97 1.70 13.00 3.07
N ALA A 98 2.00 14.18 2.52
CA ALA A 98 3.29 14.47 1.91
C ALA A 98 4.47 14.30 2.91
N LEU A 99 4.28 14.76 4.14
CA LEU A 99 5.26 14.58 5.22
C LEU A 99 5.47 13.11 5.57
N ALA A 100 4.38 12.33 5.69
CA ALA A 100 4.45 10.90 5.96
C ALA A 100 5.20 10.16 4.85
N VAL A 101 4.91 10.47 3.58
CA VAL A 101 5.63 9.92 2.42
C VAL A 101 7.11 10.27 2.49
N ALA A 102 7.47 11.52 2.78
CA ALA A 102 8.86 11.94 2.89
C ALA A 102 9.62 11.19 4.01
N VAL A 103 9.02 11.09 5.20
CA VAL A 103 9.61 10.36 6.33
C VAL A 103 9.79 8.87 6.00
N LEU A 104 8.75 8.22 5.48
CA LEU A 104 8.81 6.80 5.12
C LEU A 104 9.82 6.55 4.00
N THR A 105 9.92 7.44 3.02
CA THR A 105 10.92 7.36 1.94
C THR A 105 12.33 7.31 2.50
N VAL A 106 12.65 8.17 3.49
CA VAL A 106 13.96 8.19 4.14
C VAL A 106 14.20 6.90 4.94
N VAL A 107 13.21 6.44 5.70
CA VAL A 107 13.31 5.21 6.49
C VAL A 107 13.54 3.99 5.59
N PHE A 108 12.74 3.84 4.54
CA PHE A 108 12.87 2.74 3.58
C PHE A 108 14.19 2.82 2.80
N TYR A 109 14.66 4.01 2.45
CA TYR A 109 15.97 4.19 1.81
C TYR A 109 17.10 3.56 2.64
N PHE A 110 17.16 3.88 3.93
CA PHE A 110 18.21 3.32 4.80
C PHE A 110 18.08 1.82 5.00
N MET A 111 16.85 1.31 5.14
CA MET A 111 16.62 -0.13 5.19
C MET A 111 17.12 -0.80 3.90
N SER A 112 16.73 -0.27 2.75
CA SER A 112 17.07 -0.80 1.42
C SER A 112 18.58 -0.89 1.25
N VAL A 113 19.30 0.21 1.52
CA VAL A 113 20.77 0.24 1.49
C VAL A 113 21.40 -0.83 2.38
N ALA A 114 20.85 -1.06 3.57
CA ALA A 114 21.38 -2.05 4.51
C ALA A 114 21.10 -3.50 4.06
N THR A 115 19.85 -3.82 3.73
CA THR A 115 19.44 -5.17 3.33
C THR A 115 20.02 -5.56 1.98
N GLU A 116 20.03 -4.65 1.02
CA GLU A 116 20.56 -4.92 -0.31
C GLU A 116 22.08 -5.03 -0.29
N GLY A 117 22.76 -4.19 0.50
CA GLY A 117 24.20 -4.30 0.71
C GLY A 117 24.60 -5.65 1.28
N PHE A 118 23.80 -6.21 2.19
CA PHE A 118 24.00 -7.56 2.70
C PHE A 118 23.89 -8.61 1.59
N VAL A 119 22.84 -8.56 0.76
CA VAL A 119 22.64 -9.49 -0.35
C VAL A 119 23.73 -9.36 -1.40
N VAL A 120 24.01 -8.14 -1.86
CA VAL A 120 25.03 -7.85 -2.89
C VAL A 120 26.42 -8.27 -2.42
N ALA A 121 26.74 -8.16 -1.12
CA ALA A 121 28.00 -8.66 -0.57
C ALA A 121 28.16 -10.18 -0.68
N ARG A 122 27.08 -10.95 -0.77
CA ARG A 122 27.15 -12.40 -1.05
C ARG A 122 27.41 -12.69 -2.51
N PHE A 123 26.91 -11.84 -3.39
CA PHE A 123 27.17 -11.96 -4.82
C PHE A 123 28.57 -11.49 -5.20
N PHE A 124 29.09 -10.45 -4.55
CA PHE A 124 30.36 -9.80 -4.88
C PHE A 124 31.31 -9.75 -3.68
N GLY A 125 31.54 -10.91 -3.04
CA GLY A 125 32.40 -11.03 -1.87
C GLY A 125 33.86 -10.65 -2.12
N GLU A 126 34.28 -10.62 -3.38
CA GLU A 126 35.59 -10.16 -3.82
C GLU A 126 35.76 -8.63 -3.75
N LEU A 127 34.67 -7.86 -3.70
CA LEU A 127 34.73 -6.41 -3.68
C LEU A 127 34.98 -5.88 -2.26
N PRO A 128 35.75 -4.79 -2.11
CA PRO A 128 35.87 -4.12 -0.82
C PRO A 128 34.51 -3.71 -0.28
N ARG A 129 34.27 -3.88 1.03
CA ARG A 129 33.01 -3.50 1.69
C ARG A 129 32.63 -2.03 1.42
N GLN A 130 33.61 -1.14 1.32
CA GLN A 130 33.39 0.27 1.02
C GLN A 130 32.84 0.49 -0.40
N THR A 131 33.24 -0.33 -1.37
CA THR A 131 32.74 -0.30 -2.75
C THR A 131 31.27 -0.72 -2.79
N ILE A 132 30.92 -1.82 -2.12
CA ILE A 132 29.53 -2.29 -2.01
C ILE A 132 28.67 -1.22 -1.33
N ARG A 133 29.13 -0.66 -0.21
CA ARG A 133 28.41 0.42 0.49
C ARG A 133 28.17 1.63 -0.41
N ARG A 134 29.20 2.09 -1.15
CA ARG A 134 29.06 3.22 -2.09
C ARG A 134 28.08 2.91 -3.21
N TRP A 135 28.15 1.70 -3.78
CA TRP A 135 27.19 1.24 -4.78
C TRP A 135 25.77 1.35 -4.22
N MET A 136 25.46 0.70 -3.10
CA MET A 136 24.10 0.68 -2.56
C MET A 136 23.57 2.07 -2.25
N VAL A 137 24.36 2.89 -1.55
CA VAL A 137 23.98 4.27 -1.18
C VAL A 137 23.65 5.10 -2.43
N GLN A 138 24.48 5.01 -3.47
CA GLN A 138 24.33 5.84 -4.66
C GLN A 138 23.23 5.32 -5.60
N SER A 139 23.15 4.00 -5.82
CA SER A 139 22.13 3.42 -6.69
C SER A 139 20.73 3.54 -6.09
N ASN A 140 20.57 3.24 -4.79
CA ASN A 140 19.32 3.49 -4.08
C ASN A 140 19.00 4.99 -4.05
N GLY A 141 20.01 5.86 -3.95
CA GLY A 141 19.80 7.31 -3.95
C GLY A 141 19.17 7.80 -5.26
N ILE A 142 19.61 7.23 -6.38
CA ILE A 142 19.06 7.52 -7.71
C ILE A 142 17.62 6.99 -7.83
N THR A 143 17.37 5.75 -7.41
CA THR A 143 16.04 5.13 -7.55
C THR A 143 15.02 5.73 -6.60
N TYR A 144 15.38 6.08 -5.37
CA TYR A 144 14.50 6.81 -4.45
C TYR A 144 14.24 8.24 -4.92
N ALA A 145 15.23 8.93 -5.49
CA ALA A 145 14.99 10.24 -6.10
C ALA A 145 14.01 10.15 -7.28
N LEU A 146 14.14 9.10 -8.11
CA LEU A 146 13.19 8.82 -9.19
C LEU A 146 11.78 8.54 -8.64
N LEU A 147 11.66 7.72 -7.59
CA LEU A 147 10.38 7.43 -6.95
C LEU A 147 9.70 8.69 -6.43
N VAL A 148 10.44 9.56 -5.71
CA VAL A 148 9.92 10.84 -5.24
C VAL A 148 9.49 11.74 -6.40
N ALA A 149 10.27 11.79 -7.48
CA ALA A 149 9.93 12.57 -8.67
C ALA A 149 8.67 12.04 -9.36
N LEU A 150 8.51 10.73 -9.46
CA LEU A 150 7.30 10.09 -10.03
C LEU A 150 6.07 10.36 -9.17
N LEU A 151 6.19 10.20 -7.84
CA LEU A 151 5.11 10.49 -6.90
C LEU A 151 4.70 11.98 -6.96
N SER A 152 5.68 12.88 -6.98
CA SER A 152 5.45 14.33 -7.09
C SER A 152 4.84 14.70 -8.45
N GLY A 153 5.36 14.12 -9.54
CA GLY A 153 4.84 14.33 -10.89
C GLY A 153 3.42 13.82 -11.06
N GLY A 154 3.06 12.73 -10.40
CA GLY A 154 1.69 12.22 -10.36
C GLY A 154 0.69 13.22 -9.76
N VAL A 155 1.11 13.94 -8.71
CA VAL A 155 0.31 14.98 -8.05
C VAL A 155 0.30 16.28 -8.86
N LEU A 156 1.45 16.68 -9.41
CA LEU A 156 1.62 17.97 -10.09
C LEU A 156 1.11 17.95 -11.55
N ALA A 157 1.04 16.78 -12.19
CA ALA A 157 0.64 16.60 -13.58
C ALA A 157 -0.34 15.43 -13.77
N PRO A 158 -1.55 15.49 -13.15
CA PRO A 158 -2.51 14.38 -13.17
C PRO A 158 -2.96 13.98 -14.57
N LYS A 159 -2.97 14.92 -15.54
CA LYS A 159 -3.29 14.62 -16.94
C LYS A 159 -2.28 13.68 -17.61
N VAL A 160 -1.04 13.66 -17.12
CA VAL A 160 0.04 12.80 -17.63
C VAL A 160 0.02 11.44 -16.96
N SER A 161 -0.25 11.38 -15.66
CA SER A 161 -0.27 10.13 -14.89
C SER A 161 -1.58 9.35 -15.00
N ALA A 162 -2.72 10.03 -15.16
CA ALA A 162 -4.05 9.40 -15.16
C ALA A 162 -4.23 8.27 -16.20
N PRO A 163 -3.75 8.35 -17.44
CA PRO A 163 -3.90 7.26 -18.41
C PRO A 163 -3.27 5.94 -17.93
N LEU A 164 -2.07 6.02 -17.34
CA LEU A 164 -1.39 4.86 -16.79
C LEU A 164 -2.11 4.33 -15.54
N MET A 165 -2.58 5.22 -14.66
CA MET A 165 -3.32 4.83 -13.45
C MET A 165 -4.63 4.12 -13.80
N ASN A 166 -5.40 4.66 -14.75
CA ASN A 166 -6.65 4.07 -15.21
C ASN A 166 -6.43 2.73 -15.92
N LEU A 167 -5.33 2.60 -16.68
CA LEU A 167 -4.95 1.33 -17.30
C LEU A 167 -4.66 0.25 -16.23
N MET A 168 -4.12 0.65 -15.08
CA MET A 168 -3.73 -0.26 -14.00
C MET A 168 -4.81 -0.49 -12.95
N GLU A 169 -5.88 0.32 -12.95
CA GLU A 169 -6.98 0.22 -11.99
C GLU A 169 -7.60 -1.19 -11.93
N PRO A 170 -7.92 -1.88 -13.05
CA PRO A 170 -8.50 -3.22 -12.99
C PRO A 170 -7.53 -4.26 -12.40
N VAL A 171 -6.23 -4.11 -12.67
CA VAL A 171 -5.18 -4.99 -12.13
C VAL A 171 -5.02 -4.76 -10.62
N ASN A 172 -5.07 -3.49 -10.20
CA ASN A 172 -5.02 -3.10 -8.81
C ASN A 172 -6.21 -3.67 -8.01
N GLU A 173 -7.43 -3.52 -8.53
CA GLU A 173 -8.65 -4.09 -7.91
C GLU A 173 -8.58 -5.62 -7.81
N ALA A 174 -8.17 -6.30 -8.88
CA ALA A 174 -8.04 -7.76 -8.88
C ALA A 174 -7.03 -8.26 -7.84
N LEU A 175 -5.88 -7.59 -7.71
CA LEU A 175 -4.85 -7.96 -6.74
C LEU A 175 -5.30 -7.72 -5.30
N ILE A 176 -5.90 -6.57 -5.02
CA ILE A 176 -6.47 -6.26 -3.70
C ILE A 176 -7.52 -7.32 -3.33
N SER A 177 -8.49 -7.58 -4.21
CA SER A 177 -9.52 -8.60 -3.98
C SER A 177 -8.92 -9.99 -3.74
N GLY A 178 -7.91 -10.38 -4.53
CA GLY A 178 -7.20 -11.65 -4.34
C GLY A 178 -6.54 -11.76 -2.97
N VAL A 179 -5.80 -10.74 -2.53
CA VAL A 179 -5.16 -10.72 -1.21
C VAL A 179 -6.19 -10.82 -0.08
N PHE A 180 -7.29 -10.06 -0.16
CA PHE A 180 -8.37 -10.13 0.83
C PHE A 180 -9.00 -11.52 0.91
N SER A 181 -9.27 -12.15 -0.24
CA SER A 181 -9.83 -13.50 -0.26
C SER A 181 -8.94 -14.53 0.46
N VAL A 182 -7.61 -14.39 0.35
CA VAL A 182 -6.64 -15.26 1.03
C VAL A 182 -6.62 -14.96 2.53
N ILE A 183 -6.63 -13.68 2.92
CA ILE A 183 -6.66 -13.28 4.33
C ILE A 183 -7.95 -13.79 5.00
N GLU A 184 -9.09 -13.64 4.35
CA GLU A 184 -10.38 -14.17 4.84
C GLU A 184 -10.33 -15.68 5.04
N HIS A 185 -9.79 -16.41 4.05
CA HIS A 185 -9.65 -17.86 4.14
C HIS A 185 -8.72 -18.30 5.28
N VAL A 186 -7.61 -17.59 5.50
CA VAL A 186 -6.63 -17.91 6.56
C VAL A 186 -7.11 -17.47 7.94
N SER A 187 -7.87 -16.37 8.04
CA SER A 187 -8.30 -15.82 9.33
C SER A 187 -9.34 -16.69 10.04
N GLY A 188 -10.04 -17.59 9.34
CA GLY A 188 -11.01 -18.51 9.94
C GLY A 188 -12.15 -17.84 10.73
N LYS A 189 -12.33 -16.52 10.59
CA LYS A 189 -13.42 -15.79 11.26
C LYS A 189 -14.69 -16.07 10.49
N GLU A 190 -15.65 -16.75 11.12
CA GLU A 190 -17.03 -16.73 10.65
C GLU A 190 -17.49 -15.28 10.56
N LYS A 191 -17.95 -14.89 9.36
CA LYS A 191 -18.51 -13.57 9.08
C LYS A 191 -19.63 -13.26 10.05
N LYS A 192 -19.40 -12.34 10.99
CA LYS A 192 -20.50 -11.64 11.68
C LYS A 192 -20.86 -10.39 10.88
N GLU A 193 -21.13 -10.59 9.61
CA GLU A 193 -21.50 -9.50 8.72
C GLU A 193 -22.81 -8.89 9.24
N PRO A 194 -22.83 -7.57 9.51
CA PRO A 194 -24.01 -6.92 10.05
C PRO A 194 -25.23 -7.18 9.15
N PRO A 195 -26.40 -7.50 9.73
CA PRO A 195 -27.57 -7.88 8.94
C PRO A 195 -27.91 -6.92 7.80
N LEU A 196 -27.77 -5.60 8.05
CA LEU A 196 -28.06 -4.60 7.03
C LEU A 196 -26.99 -4.55 5.92
N ILE A 197 -25.72 -4.91 6.17
CA ILE A 197 -24.72 -5.06 5.10
C ILE A 197 -25.14 -6.20 4.17
N ARG A 198 -25.50 -7.35 4.73
CA ARG A 198 -25.94 -8.51 3.95
C ARG A 198 -27.15 -8.18 3.07
N ALA A 199 -28.13 -7.46 3.61
CA ALA A 199 -29.30 -7.01 2.86
C ALA A 199 -28.91 -6.06 1.70
N VAL A 200 -27.98 -5.13 1.95
CA VAL A 200 -27.45 -4.22 0.92
C VAL A 200 -26.70 -4.98 -0.16
N GLU A 201 -25.85 -5.93 0.21
CA GLU A 201 -25.14 -6.78 -0.75
C GLU A 201 -26.10 -7.63 -1.59
N ALA A 202 -27.12 -8.20 -0.97
CA ALA A 202 -28.16 -8.97 -1.64
C ALA A 202 -29.10 -8.10 -2.51
N ARG A 203 -28.99 -6.76 -2.42
CA ARG A 203 -29.93 -5.79 -2.99
C ARG A 203 -31.37 -6.02 -2.51
N ASP A 204 -31.53 -6.57 -1.31
CA ASP A 204 -32.83 -6.78 -0.68
C ASP A 204 -33.29 -5.49 0.00
N LEU A 205 -33.92 -4.63 -0.80
CA LEU A 205 -34.44 -3.34 -0.35
C LEU A 205 -35.45 -3.49 0.80
N LYS A 206 -36.21 -4.59 0.82
CA LYS A 206 -37.25 -4.81 1.84
C LYS A 206 -36.61 -5.19 3.17
N GLU A 207 -35.67 -6.13 3.15
CA GLU A 207 -34.93 -6.51 4.35
C GLU A 207 -34.13 -5.32 4.90
N ALA A 208 -33.48 -4.54 4.04
CA ALA A 208 -32.76 -3.32 4.44
C ALA A 208 -33.70 -2.31 5.14
N GLN A 209 -34.89 -2.08 4.58
CA GLN A 209 -35.88 -1.17 5.16
C GLN A 209 -36.40 -1.67 6.51
N GLU A 210 -36.67 -2.98 6.64
CA GLU A 210 -37.07 -3.58 7.92
C GLU A 210 -35.97 -3.42 8.98
N LEU A 211 -34.71 -3.66 8.61
CA LEU A 211 -33.58 -3.54 9.53
C LEU A 211 -33.36 -2.10 9.98
N ILE A 212 -33.41 -1.13 9.06
CA ILE A 212 -33.33 0.30 9.37
C ILE A 212 -34.47 0.71 10.32
N SER A 213 -35.70 0.25 10.06
CA SER A 213 -36.84 0.55 10.94
C SER A 213 -36.71 -0.03 12.35
N LYS A 214 -35.95 -1.12 12.50
CA LYS A 214 -35.60 -1.74 13.79
C LYS A 214 -34.41 -1.07 14.48
N GLY A 215 -33.90 0.04 13.94
CA GLY A 215 -32.78 0.78 14.51
C GLY A 215 -31.41 0.24 14.13
N ALA A 216 -31.28 -0.48 13.01
CA ALA A 216 -29.97 -0.83 12.49
C ALA A 216 -29.14 0.44 12.24
N ASN A 217 -27.86 0.39 12.60
CA ASN A 217 -26.94 1.50 12.35
C ASN A 217 -26.72 1.62 10.83
N VAL A 218 -27.24 2.70 10.23
CA VAL A 218 -27.13 2.94 8.78
C VAL A 218 -25.68 3.17 8.32
N ASN A 219 -24.81 3.64 9.23
CA ASN A 219 -23.39 3.91 8.99
C ASN A 219 -22.48 2.73 9.34
N GLN A 220 -23.06 1.54 9.56
CA GLN A 220 -22.25 0.33 9.74
C GLN A 220 -21.47 0.01 8.46
N THR A 221 -20.34 -0.67 8.64
CA THR A 221 -19.46 -1.10 7.56
C THR A 221 -19.49 -2.61 7.41
N ASP A 222 -19.14 -3.10 6.22
CA ASP A 222 -18.80 -4.50 6.03
C ASP A 222 -17.50 -4.88 6.78
N ASP A 223 -17.09 -6.15 6.67
CA ASP A 223 -15.89 -6.67 7.31
C ASP A 223 -14.59 -6.05 6.75
N VAL A 224 -14.67 -5.35 5.62
CA VAL A 224 -13.57 -4.64 4.94
C VAL A 224 -13.61 -3.14 5.24
N GLY A 225 -14.59 -2.65 6.01
CA GLY A 225 -14.73 -1.25 6.38
C GLY A 225 -15.46 -0.39 5.35
N PHE A 226 -16.13 -0.97 4.35
CA PHE A 226 -16.98 -0.22 3.41
C PHE A 226 -18.33 0.11 4.05
N PRO A 227 -18.72 1.40 4.13
CA PRO A 227 -20.05 1.77 4.58
C PRO A 227 -21.12 1.19 3.66
N ALA A 228 -22.27 0.82 4.22
CA ALA A 228 -23.43 0.33 3.47
C ALA A 228 -23.75 1.20 2.24
N LEU A 229 -23.66 2.53 2.37
CA LEU A 229 -23.90 3.48 1.28
C LEU A 229 -22.93 3.31 0.12
N SER A 230 -21.65 3.09 0.40
CA SER A 230 -20.61 2.92 -0.62
C SER A 230 -20.81 1.66 -1.45
N ILE A 231 -21.28 0.57 -0.81
CA ILE A 231 -21.60 -0.71 -1.46
C ILE A 231 -22.78 -0.52 -2.42
N ALA A 232 -23.85 0.14 -1.96
CA ALA A 232 -25.03 0.43 -2.79
C ALA A 232 -24.68 1.31 -4.00
N ALA A 233 -23.88 2.36 -3.79
CA ALA A 233 -23.45 3.29 -4.83
C ALA A 233 -22.54 2.61 -5.87
N GLY A 234 -21.54 1.84 -5.44
CA GLY A 234 -20.64 1.11 -6.33
C GLY A 234 -21.37 0.08 -7.21
N ARG A 235 -22.45 -0.51 -6.68
CA ARG A 235 -23.32 -1.45 -7.39
C ARG A 235 -24.38 -0.77 -8.27
N ARG A 236 -24.43 0.57 -8.29
CA ARG A 236 -25.42 1.39 -8.99
C ARG A 236 -26.86 1.05 -8.57
N ASP A 237 -27.06 0.69 -7.31
CA ASP A 237 -28.40 0.44 -6.76
C ASP A 237 -29.00 1.75 -6.25
N GLU A 238 -29.64 2.48 -7.16
CA GLU A 238 -30.21 3.81 -6.86
C GLU A 238 -31.25 3.77 -5.74
N LYS A 239 -32.05 2.70 -5.68
CA LYS A 239 -33.12 2.57 -4.67
C LYS A 239 -32.53 2.33 -3.29
N MET A 240 -31.55 1.43 -3.18
CA MET A 240 -30.85 1.17 -1.94
C MET A 240 -30.06 2.41 -1.48
N THR A 241 -29.37 3.07 -2.41
CA THR A 241 -28.63 4.31 -2.14
C THR A 241 -29.54 5.38 -1.56
N LYS A 242 -30.70 5.60 -2.18
CA LYS A 242 -31.69 6.56 -1.70
C LYS A 242 -32.22 6.20 -0.32
N LEU A 243 -32.56 4.93 -0.07
CA LEU A 243 -33.04 4.45 1.23
C LEU A 243 -32.01 4.74 2.34
N LEU A 244 -30.73 4.47 2.10
CA LEU A 244 -29.66 4.70 3.08
C LEU A 244 -29.45 6.20 3.36
N LEU A 245 -29.47 7.05 2.32
CA LEU A 245 -29.37 8.50 2.48
C LEU A 245 -30.54 9.08 3.27
N GLU A 246 -31.77 8.64 2.98
CA GLU A 246 -32.98 9.06 3.72
C GLU A 246 -32.94 8.62 5.19
N ALA A 247 -32.28 7.49 5.47
CA ALA A 247 -32.04 6.99 6.82
C ALA A 247 -30.88 7.69 7.55
N GLY A 248 -30.24 8.68 6.93
CA GLY A 248 -29.17 9.49 7.54
C GLY A 248 -27.77 8.90 7.37
N ALA A 249 -27.52 8.14 6.30
CA ALA A 249 -26.18 7.67 5.99
C ALA A 249 -25.20 8.83 5.70
N ASP A 250 -23.96 8.70 6.19
CA ASP A 250 -22.89 9.67 5.98
C ASP A 250 -22.42 9.63 4.51
N VAL A 251 -22.28 10.82 3.90
CA VAL A 251 -21.86 11.03 2.49
C VAL A 251 -20.38 11.28 2.39
#